data_AF-A0A444ZBF4-F1
#
_entry.id   AF-A0A444ZBF4-F1
#
_cell.length_a   1.000
_cell.length_b   1.000
_cell.length_c   1.000
_cell.angle_alpha   90.00
_cell.angle_beta   90.00
_cell.angle_gamma   90.00
#
_symmetry.space_group_name_H-M   'P 1'
#
loop_
_entity.id
_entity.type
_entity.pdbx_description
1 polymer ?
#
loop_
_entity_poly.entity_id
_entity_poly.type
_entity_poly.pdbx_seq_one_letter_code
_entity_poly.pdbx_strand_id
1 'polypeptide(L)'
;MTREVVAYKKRWYKINKTVAQFAGCYDQASRNIRSGSNADDIKEFAYNLYSTNYETPLADELGVDSSVRPQGSNKSKRKGKGKAQMSEDFSEKKSSVVKKLSLMEDIKNVREKELMDREKEREEEREHRAKIMAIKEKELQIQAAMKEQELQAHRYIKEMEINAKEREMERMAKERERKMDMQILNADTSTMSEKRRALHEIACEKIIAKWFT
;
A
#
# COMPACT_ATOMS: atom_id res chain seq x y z
N MET A 1 -29.15 3.55 15.12
CA MET A 1 -28.34 3.63 13.88
C MET A 1 -29.04 4.59 12.94
N THR A 2 -28.33 5.60 12.41
CA THR A 2 -28.90 6.59 11.48
C THR A 2 -29.29 5.91 10.17
N ARG A 3 -30.32 6.45 9.48
CA ARG A 3 -30.85 5.87 8.22
C ARG A 3 -29.77 5.72 7.13
N GLU A 4 -28.78 6.60 7.15
CA GLU A 4 -27.63 6.58 6.23
C GLU A 4 -26.74 5.35 6.42
N VAL A 5 -26.42 4.99 7.67
CA VAL A 5 -25.60 3.80 7.98
C VAL A 5 -26.27 2.52 7.47
N VAL A 6 -27.60 2.45 7.55
CA VAL A 6 -28.37 1.32 7.02
C VAL A 6 -28.29 1.26 5.48
N ALA A 7 -28.32 2.41 4.80
CA ALA A 7 -28.20 2.49 3.35
C ALA A 7 -26.81 2.06 2.85
N TYR A 8 -25.75 2.55 3.50
CA TYR A 8 -24.37 2.14 3.21
C TYR A 8 -24.16 0.64 3.43
N LYS A 9 -24.66 0.10 4.54
CA LYS A 9 -24.57 -1.33 4.83
C LYS A 9 -25.26 -2.18 3.75
N LYS A 10 -26.45 -1.78 3.31
CA LYS A 10 -27.17 -2.46 2.21
C LYS A 10 -26.41 -2.40 0.88
N ARG A 11 -25.84 -1.24 0.53
CA ARG A 11 -25.03 -1.09 -0.70
C ARG A 11 -23.77 -1.95 -0.64
N TRP A 12 -23.09 -1.96 0.50
CA TRP A 12 -21.90 -2.78 0.72
C TRP A 12 -22.21 -4.28 0.55
N TYR A 13 -23.31 -4.78 1.13
CA TYR A 13 -23.69 -6.18 0.94
C TYR A 13 -23.95 -6.55 -0.52
N LYS A 14 -24.56 -5.67 -1.31
CA LYS A 14 -24.79 -5.92 -2.75
C LYS A 14 -23.48 -6.05 -3.52
N ILE A 15 -22.54 -5.12 -3.29
CA ILE A 15 -21.22 -5.14 -3.93
C ILE A 15 -20.43 -6.37 -3.47
N ASN A 16 -20.42 -6.65 -2.17
CA ASN A 16 -19.69 -7.79 -1.63
C ASN A 16 -20.24 -9.12 -2.19
N LYS A 17 -21.56 -9.21 -2.41
CA LYS A 17 -22.19 -10.37 -3.05
C LYS A 17 -21.67 -10.57 -4.47
N THR A 18 -21.67 -9.53 -5.31
CA THR A 18 -21.19 -9.64 -6.70
C THR A 18 -19.69 -9.94 -6.78
N VAL A 19 -18.90 -9.33 -5.89
CA VAL A 19 -17.46 -9.60 -5.80
C VAL A 19 -17.19 -11.05 -5.39
N ALA A 20 -17.92 -11.58 -4.40
CA ALA A 20 -17.77 -12.98 -3.99
C ALA A 20 -18.16 -13.96 -5.10
N GLN A 21 -19.21 -13.66 -5.87
CA GLN A 21 -19.62 -14.46 -7.03
C GLN A 21 -18.53 -14.46 -8.11
N PHE A 22 -17.98 -13.30 -8.46
CA PHE A 22 -16.90 -13.19 -9.44
C PHE A 22 -15.61 -13.89 -8.97
N ALA A 23 -15.25 -13.76 -7.70
CA ALA A 23 -14.09 -14.44 -7.13
C ALA A 23 -14.19 -15.97 -7.30
N GLY A 24 -15.37 -16.56 -7.08
CA GLY A 24 -15.61 -17.97 -7.35
C GLY A 24 -15.42 -18.36 -8.83
N CYS A 25 -15.86 -17.51 -9.77
CA CYS A 25 -15.61 -17.71 -11.20
C CYS A 25 -14.13 -17.61 -11.55
N TYR A 26 -13.40 -16.68 -10.93
CA TYR A 26 -11.96 -16.52 -11.13
C TYR A 26 -11.16 -17.72 -10.60
N ASP A 27 -11.54 -18.26 -9.44
CA ASP A 27 -10.95 -19.48 -8.90
C ASP A 27 -11.20 -20.69 -9.81
N GLN A 28 -12.42 -20.78 -10.35
CA GLN A 28 -12.77 -21.83 -11.30
C GLN A 28 -12.00 -21.70 -12.62
N ALA A 29 -11.83 -20.49 -13.13
CA ALA A 29 -11.03 -20.22 -14.32
C ALA A 29 -9.55 -20.56 -14.09
N SER A 30 -9.01 -20.16 -12.95
CA SER A 30 -7.62 -20.41 -12.55
C SER A 30 -7.30 -21.89 -12.38
N ARG A 31 -8.28 -22.73 -12.03
CA ARG A 31 -8.09 -24.20 -11.97
C ARG A 31 -8.08 -24.87 -13.35
N ASN A 32 -8.57 -24.19 -14.38
CA ASN A 32 -8.63 -24.70 -15.76
C ASN A 32 -7.49 -24.19 -16.66
N ILE A 33 -6.42 -23.63 -16.05
CA ILE A 33 -5.24 -23.15 -16.77
C ILE A 33 -4.60 -24.30 -17.56
N ARG A 34 -4.47 -24.10 -18.88
CA ARG A 34 -3.68 -24.98 -19.75
C ARG A 34 -2.27 -24.41 -19.88
N SER A 35 -1.29 -25.28 -20.15
CA SER A 35 0.08 -24.84 -20.44
C SER A 35 0.08 -23.77 -21.54
N GLY A 36 0.63 -22.60 -21.23
CA GLY A 36 0.69 -21.44 -22.13
C GLY A 36 -0.38 -20.36 -21.91
N SER A 37 -1.34 -20.55 -21.00
CA SER A 37 -2.31 -19.50 -20.64
C SER A 37 -1.68 -18.40 -19.77
N ASN A 38 -1.99 -17.15 -20.11
CA ASN A 38 -1.58 -15.96 -19.36
C ASN A 38 -2.69 -15.48 -18.41
N ALA A 39 -2.43 -14.44 -17.60
CA ALA A 39 -3.39 -13.92 -16.62
C ALA A 39 -4.63 -13.27 -17.25
N ASP A 40 -4.49 -12.68 -18.45
CA ASP A 40 -5.60 -12.07 -19.17
C ASP A 40 -6.56 -13.14 -19.71
N ASP A 41 -6.04 -14.27 -20.19
CA ASP A 41 -6.84 -15.42 -20.61
C ASP A 41 -7.71 -15.95 -19.45
N ILE A 42 -7.13 -16.00 -18.24
CA ILE A 42 -7.84 -16.41 -17.02
C ILE A 42 -8.95 -15.41 -16.68
N LYS A 43 -8.66 -14.12 -16.77
CA LYS A 43 -9.62 -13.06 -16.48
C LYS A 43 -10.78 -13.05 -17.47
N GLU A 44 -10.51 -13.23 -18.76
CA GLU A 44 -11.53 -13.33 -19.81
C GLU A 44 -12.42 -14.57 -19.59
N PHE A 45 -11.80 -15.71 -19.28
CA PHE A 45 -12.56 -16.93 -19.00
C PHE A 45 -13.40 -16.81 -17.72
N ALA A 46 -12.87 -16.16 -16.67
CA ALA A 46 -13.62 -15.86 -15.45
C ALA A 46 -14.81 -14.94 -15.71
N TYR A 47 -14.65 -13.94 -16.57
CA TYR A 47 -15.73 -13.05 -16.98
C TYR A 47 -16.80 -13.80 -17.77
N ASN A 48 -16.41 -14.65 -18.74
CA ASN A 48 -17.34 -15.50 -19.47
C ASN A 48 -18.14 -16.44 -18.54
N LEU A 49 -17.47 -17.07 -17.57
CA LEU A 49 -18.14 -17.89 -16.54
C LEU A 49 -19.10 -17.05 -15.68
N TYR A 50 -18.70 -15.86 -15.29
CA TYR A 50 -19.54 -14.97 -14.49
C TYR A 50 -20.79 -14.51 -15.26
N SER A 51 -20.63 -14.05 -16.50
CA SER A 51 -21.73 -13.65 -17.38
C SER A 51 -22.69 -14.81 -17.63
N THR A 52 -22.18 -16.01 -17.91
CA THR A 52 -23.02 -17.18 -18.17
C THR A 52 -23.86 -17.60 -16.95
N ASN A 53 -23.31 -17.48 -15.74
CA ASN A 53 -23.95 -17.97 -14.51
C ASN A 53 -24.76 -16.89 -13.75
N TYR A 54 -24.43 -15.61 -13.94
CA TYR A 54 -24.96 -14.52 -13.10
C TYR A 54 -25.45 -13.29 -13.87
N GLU A 55 -25.15 -13.14 -15.17
CA GLU A 55 -25.77 -12.12 -16.00
C GLU A 55 -27.02 -12.70 -16.70
N THR A 56 -28.20 -12.33 -16.20
CA THR A 56 -29.42 -12.32 -17.04
C THR A 56 -29.24 -11.30 -18.17
N PRO A 57 -29.66 -11.59 -19.41
CA PRO A 57 -29.37 -10.77 -20.58
C PRO A 57 -30.00 -9.38 -20.41
N LEU A 58 -29.17 -8.41 -20.08
CA LEU A 58 -29.50 -7.00 -20.24
C LEU A 58 -29.20 -6.70 -21.71
N ALA A 59 -30.17 -7.03 -22.56
CA ALA A 59 -30.16 -6.66 -23.95
C ALA A 59 -30.13 -5.13 -24.04
N ASP A 60 -28.96 -4.56 -24.33
CA ASP A 60 -28.87 -3.44 -25.26
C ASP A 60 -27.46 -3.32 -25.84
N GLU A 61 -27.42 -3.58 -27.15
CA GLU A 61 -26.47 -3.16 -28.18
C GLU A 61 -24.95 -3.29 -27.95
N LEU A 62 -24.39 -4.41 -28.42
CA LEU A 62 -23.23 -4.36 -29.33
C LEU A 62 -23.43 -5.43 -30.41
N GLY A 63 -24.10 -5.04 -31.49
CA GLY A 63 -24.17 -5.84 -32.70
C GLY A 63 -22.81 -5.95 -33.34
N VAL A 64 -22.20 -7.15 -33.28
CA VAL A 64 -21.28 -7.60 -34.32
C VAL A 64 -21.59 -9.06 -34.64
N ASP A 65 -22.06 -9.21 -35.86
CA ASP A 65 -22.47 -10.42 -36.56
C ASP A 65 -21.43 -11.54 -36.44
N SER A 66 -21.85 -12.67 -35.86
CA SER A 66 -21.06 -13.90 -35.87
C SER A 66 -21.09 -14.50 -37.28
N SER A 67 -20.08 -14.18 -38.09
CA SER A 67 -19.94 -14.80 -39.40
C SER A 67 -19.64 -16.29 -39.26
N VAL A 68 -20.66 -17.05 -39.60
CA VAL A 68 -20.73 -18.46 -39.98
C VAL A 68 -19.39 -19.06 -40.47
N ARG A 69 -18.94 -20.11 -39.77
CA ARG A 69 -17.92 -21.07 -40.23
C ARG A 69 -18.38 -21.72 -41.55
N PRO A 70 -17.58 -21.77 -42.64
CA PRO A 70 -17.86 -22.71 -43.72
C PRO A 70 -16.91 -23.92 -43.61
N GLN A 71 -17.48 -25.11 -43.47
CA GLN A 71 -16.78 -26.38 -43.70
C GLN A 71 -17.67 -27.27 -44.57
N GLY A 72 -17.13 -27.72 -45.71
CA GLY A 72 -17.75 -28.76 -46.53
C GLY A 72 -17.43 -28.65 -48.02
N SER A 73 -16.25 -29.13 -48.43
CA SER A 73 -15.86 -29.24 -49.84
C SER A 73 -16.48 -30.48 -50.48
N ASN A 74 -17.48 -30.27 -51.36
CA ASN A 74 -17.99 -31.33 -52.22
C ASN A 74 -17.26 -31.31 -53.57
N LYS A 75 -16.47 -32.37 -53.81
CA LYS A 75 -15.85 -32.67 -55.10
C LYS A 75 -16.93 -32.94 -56.15
N SER A 76 -16.97 -32.14 -57.21
CA SER A 76 -17.61 -32.53 -58.47
C SER A 76 -16.62 -32.40 -59.63
N LYS A 77 -16.48 -33.49 -60.40
CA LYS A 77 -15.55 -33.64 -61.51
C LYS A 77 -16.27 -33.18 -62.78
N ARG A 78 -16.05 -31.93 -63.22
CA ARG A 78 -16.46 -31.47 -64.55
C ARG A 78 -15.26 -31.43 -65.48
N LYS A 79 -15.21 -32.36 -66.43
CA LYS A 79 -14.34 -32.28 -67.62
C LYS A 79 -14.86 -31.15 -68.50
N GLY A 80 -14.09 -30.06 -68.62
CA GLY A 80 -14.30 -28.99 -69.58
C GLY A 80 -12.96 -28.66 -70.24
N LYS A 81 -12.79 -29.10 -71.49
CA LYS A 81 -11.59 -28.87 -72.29
C LYS A 81 -11.71 -27.47 -72.91
N GLY A 82 -11.25 -26.45 -72.19
CA GLY A 82 -11.08 -25.08 -72.69
C GLY A 82 -9.59 -24.76 -72.79
N LYS A 83 -9.10 -24.48 -73.99
CA LYS A 83 -7.75 -23.95 -74.23
C LYS A 83 -7.65 -22.59 -73.51
N ALA A 84 -6.92 -22.53 -72.41
CA ALA A 84 -6.44 -21.25 -71.87
C ALA A 84 -5.19 -20.85 -72.66
N GLN A 85 -5.28 -19.76 -73.41
CA GLN A 85 -4.10 -19.06 -73.88
C GLN A 85 -3.37 -18.50 -72.65
N MET A 86 -2.22 -19.10 -72.32
CA MET A 86 -1.29 -18.58 -71.33
C MET A 86 -0.41 -17.54 -72.01
N SER A 87 -0.80 -16.28 -71.92
CA SER A 87 0.15 -15.17 -72.05
C SER A 87 -0.17 -14.16 -70.95
N GLU A 88 0.14 -14.54 -69.72
CA GLU A 88 0.32 -13.56 -68.66
C GLU A 88 1.65 -12.87 -68.93
N ASP A 89 1.59 -11.58 -69.23
CA ASP A 89 2.73 -10.71 -69.40
C ASP A 89 3.66 -10.83 -68.18
N PHE A 90 4.89 -11.30 -68.42
CA PHE A 90 5.92 -11.42 -67.38
C PHE A 90 6.20 -10.07 -66.68
N SER A 91 5.88 -8.93 -67.32
CA SER A 91 6.01 -7.58 -66.79
C SER A 91 5.00 -7.27 -65.67
N GLU A 92 3.73 -7.67 -65.80
CA GLU A 92 2.70 -7.48 -64.78
C GLU A 92 2.98 -8.31 -63.52
N LYS A 93 3.45 -9.56 -63.70
CA LYS A 93 3.90 -10.41 -62.60
C LYS A 93 5.07 -9.79 -61.84
N LYS A 94 6.09 -9.25 -62.52
CA LYS A 94 7.20 -8.54 -61.86
C LYS A 94 6.74 -7.25 -61.14
N SER A 95 5.85 -6.46 -61.75
CA SER A 95 5.27 -5.27 -61.11
C SER A 95 4.49 -5.61 -59.84
N SER A 96 3.70 -6.71 -59.85
CA SER A 96 2.96 -7.17 -58.68
C SER A 96 3.87 -7.62 -57.54
N VAL A 97 5.00 -8.28 -57.86
CA VAL A 97 5.98 -8.74 -56.86
C VAL A 97 6.67 -7.55 -56.21
N VAL A 98 7.05 -6.52 -56.99
CA VAL A 98 7.66 -5.29 -56.45
C VAL A 98 6.69 -4.53 -55.54
N LYS A 99 5.42 -4.38 -55.95
CA LYS A 99 4.37 -3.76 -55.10
C LYS A 99 4.12 -4.55 -53.82
N LYS A 100 4.17 -5.88 -53.88
CA LYS A 100 3.97 -6.76 -52.71
C LYS A 100 5.12 -6.68 -51.71
N LEU A 101 6.35 -6.48 -52.21
CA LEU A 101 7.53 -6.24 -51.37
C LEU A 101 7.48 -4.87 -50.68
N SER A 102 7.05 -3.81 -51.39
CA SER A 102 6.91 -2.49 -50.76
C SER A 102 5.85 -2.50 -49.66
N LEU A 103 4.68 -3.10 -49.94
CA LEU A 103 3.61 -3.24 -48.95
C LEU A 103 4.08 -4.01 -47.70
N MET A 104 4.92 -5.04 -47.86
CA MET A 104 5.47 -5.81 -46.75
C MET A 104 6.43 -4.99 -45.89
N GLU A 105 7.23 -4.11 -46.49
CA GLU A 105 8.11 -3.19 -45.77
C GLU A 105 7.29 -2.13 -45.01
N ASP A 106 6.24 -1.58 -45.63
CA ASP A 106 5.34 -0.61 -44.98
C ASP A 106 4.64 -1.24 -43.76
N ILE A 107 4.14 -2.48 -43.88
CA ILE A 107 3.53 -3.22 -42.76
C ILE A 107 4.55 -3.45 -41.63
N LYS A 108 5.79 -3.79 -41.98
CA LYS A 108 6.87 -3.97 -41.00
C LYS A 108 7.18 -2.67 -40.26
N ASN A 109 7.29 -1.56 -41.00
CA ASN A 109 7.58 -0.24 -40.44
C ASN A 109 6.44 0.26 -39.52
N VAL A 110 5.19 0.06 -39.91
CA VAL A 110 4.02 0.38 -39.06
C VAL A 110 4.07 -0.43 -37.77
N ARG A 111 4.33 -1.74 -37.86
CA ARG A 111 4.39 -2.62 -36.70
C ARG A 111 5.55 -2.28 -35.76
N GLU A 112 6.70 -1.92 -36.30
CA GLU A 112 7.86 -1.48 -35.53
C GLU A 112 7.55 -0.16 -34.79
N LYS A 113 6.90 0.79 -35.46
CA LYS A 113 6.47 2.06 -34.84
C LYS A 113 5.44 1.85 -33.72
N GLU A 114 4.44 0.99 -33.94
CA GLU A 114 3.44 0.64 -32.92
C GLU A 114 4.08 0.00 -31.67
N LEU A 115 5.11 -0.83 -31.84
CA LEU A 115 5.83 -1.45 -30.73
C LEU A 115 6.61 -0.39 -29.93
N MET A 116 7.27 0.54 -30.61
CA MET A 116 8.00 1.64 -29.99
C MET A 116 7.07 2.58 -29.21
N ASP A 117 5.93 2.95 -29.79
CA ASP A 117 4.95 3.83 -29.14
C ASP A 117 4.37 3.17 -27.86
N ARG A 118 4.07 1.86 -27.92
CA ARG A 118 3.64 1.08 -26.73
C ARG A 118 4.73 0.92 -25.68
N GLU A 119 6.00 0.85 -26.09
CA GLU A 119 7.11 0.82 -25.13
C GLU A 119 7.29 2.14 -24.42
N LYS A 120 7.18 3.25 -25.16
CA LYS A 120 7.22 4.60 -24.59
C LYS A 120 6.08 4.85 -23.60
N GLU A 121 4.85 4.45 -23.94
CA GLU A 121 3.70 4.56 -23.02
C GLU A 121 3.93 3.76 -21.73
N ARG A 122 4.48 2.54 -21.84
CA ARG A 122 4.85 1.73 -20.65
C ARG A 122 5.95 2.39 -19.83
N GLU A 123 6.94 3.03 -20.46
CA GLU A 123 8.01 3.76 -19.78
C GLU A 123 7.45 4.95 -18.99
N GLU A 124 6.58 5.75 -19.61
CA GLU A 124 5.90 6.88 -18.97
C GLU A 124 5.01 6.42 -17.80
N GLU A 125 4.33 5.28 -17.94
CA GLU A 125 3.55 4.69 -16.85
C GLU A 125 4.44 4.25 -15.67
N ARG A 126 5.59 3.61 -15.95
CA ARG A 126 6.58 3.25 -14.92
C ARG A 126 7.12 4.48 -14.21
N GLU A 127 7.45 5.54 -14.95
CA GLU A 127 7.89 6.80 -14.36
C GLU A 127 6.83 7.41 -13.45
N HIS A 128 5.57 7.45 -13.89
CA HIS A 128 4.48 7.99 -13.09
C HIS A 128 4.27 7.17 -11.81
N ARG A 129 4.32 5.83 -11.92
CA ARG A 129 4.26 4.93 -10.75
C ARG A 129 5.42 5.17 -9.79
N ALA A 130 6.65 5.33 -10.30
CA ALA A 130 7.82 5.65 -9.49
C ALA A 130 7.67 7.00 -8.76
N LYS A 131 7.17 8.04 -9.44
CA LYS A 131 6.88 9.35 -8.84
C LYS A 131 5.85 9.24 -7.72
N ILE A 132 4.78 8.48 -7.92
CA ILE A 132 3.78 8.22 -6.86
C ILE A 132 4.41 7.55 -5.65
N MET A 133 5.26 6.53 -5.86
CA MET A 133 5.92 5.83 -4.76
C MET A 133 6.87 6.76 -3.99
N ALA A 134 7.64 7.58 -4.70
CA ALA A 134 8.52 8.57 -4.08
C ALA A 134 7.75 9.62 -3.25
N ILE A 135 6.56 10.05 -3.71
CA ILE A 135 5.70 10.96 -2.95
C ILE A 135 5.20 10.30 -1.67
N LYS A 136 4.69 9.06 -1.77
CA LYS A 136 4.21 8.30 -0.61
C LYS A 136 5.32 8.05 0.41
N GLU A 137 6.52 7.75 -0.06
CA GLU A 137 7.69 7.56 0.82
C GLU A 137 8.03 8.84 1.59
N LYS A 138 8.07 10.00 0.91
CA LYS A 138 8.29 11.29 1.57
C LYS A 138 7.19 11.62 2.57
N GLU A 139 5.93 11.33 2.25
CA GLU A 139 4.81 11.55 3.17
C GLU A 139 4.95 10.70 4.44
N LEU A 140 5.35 9.44 4.31
CA LEU A 140 5.63 8.56 5.45
C LEU A 140 6.80 9.07 6.30
N GLN A 141 7.88 9.57 5.68
CA GLN A 141 9.01 10.15 6.40
C GLN A 141 8.60 11.39 7.21
N ILE A 142 7.80 12.29 6.63
CA ILE A 142 7.28 13.48 7.32
C ILE A 142 6.41 13.08 8.51
N GLN A 143 5.51 12.10 8.33
CA GLN A 143 4.67 11.60 9.43
C GLN A 143 5.50 10.98 10.56
N ALA A 144 6.56 10.22 10.23
CA ALA A 144 7.45 9.63 11.21
C ALA A 144 8.21 10.70 11.99
N ALA A 145 8.80 11.67 11.30
CA ALA A 145 9.54 12.77 11.91
C ALA A 145 8.66 13.61 12.86
N MET A 146 7.43 13.91 12.44
CA MET A 146 6.47 14.66 13.26
C MET A 146 6.13 13.92 14.56
N LYS A 147 5.82 12.61 14.47
CA LYS A 147 5.56 11.78 15.66
C LYS A 147 6.77 11.67 16.57
N GLU A 148 7.98 11.60 16.02
CA GLU A 148 9.21 11.56 16.81
C GLU A 148 9.42 12.86 17.59
N GLN A 149 9.17 14.01 16.96
CA GLN A 149 9.26 15.31 17.62
C GLN A 149 8.22 15.46 18.74
N GLU A 150 6.97 15.01 18.53
CA GLU A 150 5.93 14.98 19.57
C GLU A 150 6.35 14.12 20.77
N LEU A 151 6.87 12.92 20.51
CA LEU A 151 7.36 12.04 21.56
C LEU A 151 8.55 12.65 22.31
N GLN A 152 9.45 13.34 21.60
CA GLN A 152 10.58 14.02 22.22
C GLN A 152 10.12 15.15 23.15
N ALA A 153 9.15 15.96 22.71
CA ALA A 153 8.57 17.01 23.55
C ALA A 153 7.93 16.42 24.81
N HIS A 154 7.14 15.35 24.67
CA HIS A 154 6.54 14.66 25.81
C HIS A 154 7.59 14.12 26.79
N ARG A 155 8.68 13.52 26.29
CA ARG A 155 9.80 13.05 27.14
C ARG A 155 10.43 14.19 27.93
N TYR A 156 10.70 15.32 27.27
CA TYR A 156 11.32 16.49 27.91
C TYR A 156 10.45 17.06 29.03
N ILE A 157 9.14 17.21 28.80
CA ILE A 157 8.20 17.70 29.82
C ILE A 157 8.23 16.77 31.04
N LYS A 158 8.15 15.46 30.81
CA LYS A 158 8.16 14.47 31.89
C LYS A 158 9.47 14.48 32.68
N GLU A 159 10.60 14.68 32.01
CA GLU A 159 11.89 14.81 32.67
C GLU A 159 11.96 16.07 33.55
N MET A 160 11.43 17.19 33.09
CA MET A 160 11.30 18.40 33.93
C MET A 160 10.42 18.16 35.15
N GLU A 161 9.30 17.45 35.01
CA GLU A 161 8.42 17.11 36.14
C GLU A 161 9.11 16.22 37.18
N ILE A 162 9.87 15.22 36.72
CA ILE A 162 10.66 14.34 37.59
C ILE A 162 11.70 15.16 38.34
N ASN A 163 12.48 15.97 37.62
CA ASN A 163 13.50 16.83 38.21
C ASN A 163 12.92 17.86 39.20
N ALA A 164 11.71 18.36 38.95
CA ALA A 164 11.02 19.26 39.90
C ALA A 164 10.61 18.52 41.17
N LYS A 165 10.04 17.31 41.05
CA LYS A 165 9.65 16.46 42.18
C LYS A 165 10.86 16.04 43.01
N GLU A 166 11.98 15.70 42.38
CA GLU A 166 13.21 15.35 43.08
C GLU A 166 13.73 16.51 43.95
N ARG A 167 13.74 17.74 43.42
CA ARG A 167 14.13 18.93 44.20
C ARG A 167 13.16 19.21 45.35
N GLU A 168 11.87 18.95 45.19
CA GLU A 168 10.89 19.08 46.26
C GLU A 168 11.12 18.03 47.35
N MET A 169 11.35 16.78 46.96
CA MET A 169 11.68 15.68 47.87
C MET A 169 12.97 15.95 48.65
N GLU A 170 14.01 16.48 48.00
CA GLU A 170 15.25 16.87 48.66
C GLU A 170 15.04 18.00 49.67
N ARG A 171 14.26 19.04 49.32
CA ARG A 171 13.88 20.11 50.26
C ARG A 171 13.13 19.56 51.45
N MET A 172 12.17 18.66 51.24
CA MET A 172 11.43 18.01 52.32
C MET A 172 12.34 17.14 53.19
N ALA A 173 13.34 16.46 52.61
CA ALA A 173 14.30 15.68 53.38
C ALA A 173 15.19 16.58 54.26
N LYS A 174 15.73 17.67 53.70
CA LYS A 174 16.50 18.68 54.46
C LYS A 174 15.68 19.32 55.57
N GLU A 175 14.41 19.62 55.33
CA GLU A 175 13.53 20.20 56.35
C GLU A 175 13.23 19.19 57.47
N ARG A 176 13.00 17.90 57.14
CA ARG A 176 12.84 16.85 58.15
C ARG A 176 14.10 16.68 58.99
N GLU A 177 15.26 16.70 58.37
CA GLU A 177 16.55 16.64 59.06
C GLU A 177 16.74 17.83 60.00
N ARG A 178 16.54 19.06 59.49
CA ARG A 178 16.60 20.28 60.30
C ARG A 178 15.62 20.25 61.47
N LYS A 179 14.41 19.72 61.26
CA LYS A 179 13.41 19.56 62.32
C LYS A 179 13.87 18.57 63.40
N MET A 180 14.47 17.44 63.03
CA MET A 180 15.04 16.49 63.99
C MET A 180 16.20 17.11 64.76
N ASP A 181 17.12 17.77 64.06
CA ASP A 181 18.27 18.45 64.66
C ASP A 181 17.83 19.56 65.64
N MET A 182 16.77 20.30 65.30
CA MET A 182 16.17 21.30 66.19
C MET A 182 15.52 20.66 67.43
N GLN A 183 14.93 19.47 67.32
CA GLN A 183 14.42 18.74 68.48
C GLN A 183 15.55 18.31 69.42
N ILE A 184 16.71 17.92 68.87
CA ILE A 184 17.89 17.58 69.68
C ILE A 184 18.39 18.82 70.42
N LEU A 185 18.50 19.97 69.74
CA LEU A 185 18.96 21.23 70.33
C LEU A 185 18.07 21.66 71.51
N ASN A 186 16.74 21.52 71.36
CA ASN A 186 15.76 21.96 72.35
C ASN A 186 15.41 20.91 73.42
N ALA A 187 16.11 19.77 73.46
CA ALA A 187 15.82 18.72 74.42
C ALA A 187 16.15 19.15 75.86
N ASP A 188 15.28 18.83 76.82
CA ASP A 188 15.52 19.09 78.23
C ASP A 188 16.66 18.21 78.77
N THR A 189 17.72 18.83 79.28
CA THR A 189 18.92 18.16 79.80
C THR A 189 18.95 18.08 81.32
N SER A 190 17.93 18.64 82.01
CA SER A 190 17.83 18.67 83.47
C SER A 190 17.83 17.28 84.10
N THR A 191 17.24 16.31 83.39
CA THR A 191 17.12 14.90 83.83
C THR A 191 18.26 13.99 83.35
N MET A 192 19.21 14.51 82.56
CA MET A 192 20.33 13.72 82.02
C MET A 192 21.52 13.64 82.98
N SER A 193 22.20 12.49 83.02
CA SER A 193 23.48 12.33 83.72
C SER A 193 24.59 13.19 83.11
N GLU A 194 25.61 13.59 83.88
CA GLU A 194 26.74 14.41 83.41
C GLU A 194 27.42 13.88 82.14
N LYS A 195 27.68 12.55 82.08
CA LYS A 195 28.25 11.91 80.88
C LYS A 195 27.37 12.07 79.63
N ARG A 196 26.05 11.99 79.80
CA ARG A 196 25.08 12.20 78.70
C ARG A 196 24.95 13.68 78.32
N ARG A 197 25.04 14.59 79.29
CA ARG A 197 24.99 16.04 79.06
C ARG A 197 26.20 16.51 78.24
N ALA A 198 27.41 16.03 78.56
CA ALA A 198 28.62 16.33 77.77
C ALA A 198 28.50 15.82 76.32
N LEU A 199 27.90 14.64 76.10
CA LEU A 199 27.65 14.13 74.74
C LEU A 199 26.60 14.93 73.99
N HIS A 200 25.55 15.40 74.68
CA HIS A 200 24.51 16.26 74.11
C HIS A 200 25.08 17.62 73.68
N GLU A 201 25.94 18.23 74.50
CA GLU A 201 26.62 19.49 74.19
C GLU A 201 27.47 19.40 72.91
N ILE A 202 28.29 18.34 72.78
CA ILE A 202 29.06 18.06 71.55
C ILE A 202 28.14 17.86 70.33
N ALA A 203 26.97 17.22 70.50
CA ALA A 203 26.01 17.05 69.41
C ALA A 203 25.37 18.39 69.00
N CYS A 204 25.02 19.24 69.97
CA CYS A 204 24.49 20.58 69.74
C CYS A 204 25.50 21.46 68.99
N GLU A 205 26.77 21.46 69.36
CA GLU A 205 27.83 22.19 68.65
C GLU A 205 27.92 21.79 67.17
N LYS A 206 27.87 20.48 66.88
CA LYS A 206 27.88 19.98 65.50
C LYS A 206 26.66 20.44 64.70
N ILE A 207 25.49 20.44 65.33
CA ILE A 207 24.23 20.89 64.71
C ILE A 207 24.28 22.40 64.45
N ILE A 208 24.78 23.19 65.39
CA ILE A 208 24.97 24.63 65.23
C ILE A 208 25.92 24.92 64.07
N ALA A 209 27.06 24.22 64.02
CA ALA A 209 28.03 24.36 62.93
C ALA A 209 27.48 23.93 61.55
N LYS A 210 26.50 23.03 61.52
CA LYS A 210 25.90 22.54 60.27
C LYS A 210 24.87 23.51 59.68
N TRP A 211 24.15 24.26 60.53
CA TRP A 211 22.98 25.05 60.10
C TRP A 211 23.10 26.56 60.33
N PHE A 212 24.01 27.01 61.18
CA PHE A 212 24.07 28.40 61.68
C PHE A 212 25.44 29.07 61.54
N THR A 213 26.43 28.38 60.96
CA THR A 213 27.74 28.93 60.58
C THR A 213 27.98 28.72 59.10
#